data_AF-A0A531L0F1-F1
#
_entry.id   AF-A0A531L0F1-F1
#
_cell.length_a   1.000
_cell.length_b   1.000
_cell.length_c   1.000
_cell.angle_alpha   90.00
_cell.angle_beta   90.00
_cell.angle_gamma   90.00
#
_symmetry.space_group_name_H-M   'P 1'
#
loop_
_entity.id
_entity.type
_entity.pdbx_description
1 polymer ?
#
loop_
_entity_poly.entity_id
_entity_poly.type
_entity_poly.pdbx_seq_one_letter_code
_entity_poly.pdbx_strand_id
1 'polypeptide(L)'
;LEVRGVAGTSVDTDRHNGIHETLNASGKKWEVTEVVGKWDDGVAQKATADAIATNGPFDGVTGQGGDTGIVQAMIDAKHPFVPFGGETENGFRKFCAKFASEGLKCSSAGTGPAQVAVAIKTAIAALEGQVVPQAVKLPLAIVEDPNFKEGEDYFPDQSDNFFVGNSFPTCGINFTAQEIMGQSKENQ
;
A
#
# COMPACT_ATOMS: atom_id res chain seq x y z
N LEU A 1 -11.65 -1.94 -10.86
CA LEU A 1 -10.65 -3.04 -10.84
C LEU A 1 -10.18 -3.21 -9.42
N GLU A 2 -10.25 -4.42 -8.88
CA GLU A 2 -9.58 -4.78 -7.62
C GLU A 2 -8.36 -5.66 -7.94
N VAL A 3 -7.17 -5.21 -7.55
CA VAL A 3 -5.93 -5.97 -7.64
C VAL A 3 -5.57 -6.50 -6.26
N ARG A 4 -5.84 -7.79 -6.09
CA ARG A 4 -5.72 -8.51 -4.82
C ARG A 4 -4.28 -8.86 -4.46
N GLY A 5 -4.09 -9.16 -3.19
CA GLY A 5 -2.80 -9.47 -2.60
C GLY A 5 -2.35 -10.92 -2.78
N VAL A 6 -1.71 -11.46 -1.73
CA VAL A 6 -1.37 -12.87 -1.65
C VAL A 6 -2.59 -13.67 -1.19
N ALA A 7 -3.21 -14.37 -2.13
CA ALA A 7 -4.39 -15.20 -1.89
C ALA A 7 -4.14 -16.23 -0.77
N GLY A 8 -5.14 -16.37 0.11
CA GLY A 8 -5.09 -17.29 1.26
C GLY A 8 -4.51 -16.67 2.54
N THR A 9 -4.00 -15.43 2.49
CA THR A 9 -3.66 -14.67 3.69
C THR A 9 -4.89 -13.99 4.28
N SER A 10 -4.92 -13.81 5.61
CA SER A 10 -6.00 -13.07 6.26
C SER A 10 -6.04 -11.62 5.79
N VAL A 11 -4.87 -10.99 5.60
CA VAL A 11 -4.76 -9.60 5.14
C VAL A 11 -5.42 -9.40 3.78
N ASP A 12 -5.19 -10.32 2.82
CA ASP A 12 -5.85 -10.25 1.51
C ASP A 12 -7.37 -10.37 1.62
N THR A 13 -7.82 -11.31 2.45
CA THR A 13 -9.25 -11.60 2.65
C THR A 13 -9.96 -10.42 3.32
N ASP A 14 -9.37 -9.84 4.37
CA ASP A 14 -9.97 -8.75 5.14
C ASP A 14 -10.09 -7.47 4.30
N ARG A 15 -9.05 -7.13 3.51
CA ARG A 15 -9.08 -5.97 2.61
C ARG A 15 -10.13 -6.12 1.51
N HIS A 16 -10.17 -7.29 0.87
CA HIS A 16 -11.17 -7.61 -0.14
C HIS A 16 -12.60 -7.49 0.42
N ASN A 17 -12.85 -8.12 1.57
CA ASN A 17 -14.15 -8.04 2.23
C ASN A 17 -14.53 -6.59 2.57
N GLY A 18 -13.59 -5.79 3.08
CA GLY A 18 -13.83 -4.38 3.40
C GLY A 18 -14.17 -3.52 2.17
N ILE A 19 -13.53 -3.78 1.02
CA ILE A 19 -13.86 -3.13 -0.26
C ILE A 19 -15.29 -3.48 -0.66
N HIS A 20 -15.63 -4.78 -0.70
CA HIS A 20 -16.96 -5.23 -1.09
C HIS A 20 -18.05 -4.77 -0.13
N GLU A 21 -17.80 -4.74 1.18
CA GLU A 21 -18.71 -4.19 2.18
C GLU A 21 -18.99 -2.70 1.89
N THR A 22 -17.96 -1.92 1.62
CA THR A 22 -18.09 -0.48 1.31
C THR A 22 -18.86 -0.25 0.01
N LEU A 23 -18.53 -1.01 -1.05
CA LEU A 23 -19.24 -0.91 -2.33
C LEU A 23 -20.71 -1.30 -2.20
N ASN A 24 -21.03 -2.37 -1.46
CA ASN A 24 -22.40 -2.82 -1.22
C ASN A 24 -23.19 -1.80 -0.39
N ALA A 25 -22.59 -1.22 0.65
CA ALA A 25 -23.22 -0.21 1.50
C ALA A 25 -23.52 1.11 0.77
N SER A 26 -22.85 1.38 -0.36
CA SER A 26 -23.06 2.61 -1.13
C SER A 26 -24.44 2.74 -1.79
N GLY A 27 -25.20 1.64 -1.92
CA GLY A 27 -26.48 1.59 -2.63
C GLY A 27 -26.37 1.71 -4.15
N LYS A 28 -25.15 1.80 -4.70
CA LYS A 28 -24.87 1.81 -6.15
C LYS A 28 -24.59 0.39 -6.64
N LYS A 29 -24.76 0.18 -7.94
CA LYS A 29 -24.33 -1.06 -8.62
C LYS A 29 -22.90 -0.88 -9.12
N TRP A 30 -22.04 -1.83 -8.76
CA TRP A 30 -20.63 -1.85 -9.15
C TRP A 30 -20.34 -3.14 -9.90
N GLU A 31 -19.65 -3.04 -11.04
CA GLU A 31 -19.06 -4.19 -11.71
C GLU A 31 -17.58 -4.27 -11.30
N VAL A 32 -17.22 -5.33 -10.58
CA VAL A 32 -15.88 -5.52 -10.05
C VAL A 32 -15.20 -6.64 -10.82
N THR A 33 -14.11 -6.31 -11.50
CA THR A 33 -13.14 -7.29 -11.98
C THR A 33 -12.07 -7.44 -10.92
N GLU A 34 -11.84 -8.68 -10.46
CA GLU A 34 -10.79 -9.04 -9.50
C GLU A 34 -9.64 -9.75 -10.24
N VAL A 35 -8.41 -9.32 -9.96
CA VAL A 35 -7.18 -10.00 -10.40
C VAL A 35 -6.20 -10.12 -9.24
N VAL A 36 -5.20 -10.99 -9.36
CA VAL A 36 -4.25 -11.28 -8.27
C VAL A 36 -2.88 -10.69 -8.59
N GLY A 37 -2.45 -9.70 -7.82
CA GLY A 37 -1.15 -9.01 -7.93
C GLY A 37 -0.06 -9.55 -7.01
N LYS A 38 -0.38 -10.39 -6.02
CA LYS A 38 0.59 -11.05 -5.10
C LYS A 38 1.52 -10.08 -4.32
N TRP A 39 1.10 -8.83 -4.13
CA TRP A 39 1.93 -7.78 -3.51
C TRP A 39 3.26 -7.53 -4.24
N ASP A 40 3.31 -7.81 -5.54
CA ASP A 40 4.50 -7.69 -6.37
C ASP A 40 4.21 -6.77 -7.56
N ASP A 41 5.05 -5.77 -7.79
CA ASP A 41 4.85 -4.78 -8.85
C ASP A 41 4.78 -5.43 -10.23
N GLY A 42 5.64 -6.41 -10.54
CA GLY A 42 5.67 -7.04 -11.85
C GLY A 42 4.44 -7.90 -12.11
N VAL A 43 4.02 -8.68 -11.11
CA VAL A 43 2.81 -9.50 -11.19
C VAL A 43 1.57 -8.62 -11.28
N ALA A 44 1.46 -7.58 -10.43
CA ALA A 44 0.35 -6.64 -10.43
C ALA A 44 0.26 -5.84 -11.73
N GLN A 45 1.38 -5.37 -12.29
CA GLN A 45 1.42 -4.70 -13.59
C GLN A 45 0.87 -5.61 -14.69
N LYS A 46 1.34 -6.86 -14.75
CA LYS A 46 0.90 -7.81 -15.77
C LYS A 46 -0.59 -8.14 -15.64
N ALA A 47 -1.07 -8.45 -14.43
CA ALA A 47 -2.49 -8.75 -14.18
C ALA A 47 -3.39 -7.56 -14.51
N THR A 48 -2.96 -6.35 -14.16
CA THR A 48 -3.68 -5.10 -14.47
C THR A 48 -3.74 -4.85 -15.96
N ALA A 49 -2.62 -4.99 -16.67
CA ALA A 49 -2.57 -4.81 -18.12
C ALA A 49 -3.53 -5.78 -18.84
N ASP A 50 -3.53 -7.06 -18.43
CA ASP A 50 -4.44 -8.07 -18.98
C ASP A 50 -5.90 -7.71 -18.67
N ALA A 51 -6.22 -7.29 -17.44
CA ALA A 51 -7.58 -6.87 -17.07
C ALA A 51 -8.06 -5.65 -17.85
N ILE A 52 -7.21 -4.64 -18.05
CA ILE A 52 -7.55 -3.46 -18.86
C ILE A 52 -7.87 -3.89 -20.29
N ALA A 53 -7.10 -4.81 -20.86
CA ALA A 53 -7.31 -5.26 -22.23
C ALA A 53 -8.60 -6.08 -22.42
N THR A 54 -9.04 -6.84 -21.41
CA THR A 54 -10.20 -7.74 -21.54
C THR A 54 -11.50 -7.19 -20.96
N ASN A 55 -11.42 -6.34 -19.93
CA ASN A 55 -12.57 -5.87 -19.14
C ASN A 55 -12.59 -4.36 -18.95
N GLY A 56 -11.56 -3.64 -19.40
CA GLY A 56 -11.49 -2.19 -19.30
C GLY A 56 -12.39 -1.44 -20.29
N PRO A 57 -12.46 -0.10 -20.19
CA PRO A 57 -11.79 0.72 -19.19
C PRO A 57 -12.44 0.60 -17.80
N PHE A 58 -11.66 0.83 -16.74
CA PHE A 58 -12.15 0.88 -15.36
C PHE A 58 -12.32 2.33 -14.86
N ASP A 59 -13.34 2.57 -14.03
CA ASP A 59 -13.64 3.89 -13.43
C ASP A 59 -12.98 4.12 -12.05
N GLY A 60 -12.38 3.08 -11.49
CA GLY A 60 -11.73 3.11 -10.19
C GLY A 60 -10.87 1.88 -9.97
N VAL A 61 -9.79 2.05 -9.22
CA VAL A 61 -8.82 1.00 -8.94
C VAL A 61 -8.61 0.87 -7.44
N THR A 62 -8.54 -0.36 -6.95
CA THR A 62 -8.03 -0.66 -5.62
C THR A 62 -6.88 -1.66 -5.75
N GLY A 63 -5.83 -1.45 -4.97
CA GLY A 63 -4.65 -2.29 -4.94
C GLY A 63 -4.27 -2.62 -3.50
N GLN A 64 -3.81 -3.84 -3.26
CA GLN A 64 -3.37 -4.27 -1.94
C GLN A 64 -1.84 -4.32 -1.80
N GLY A 65 -1.14 -3.80 -2.79
CA GLY A 65 0.31 -3.88 -2.95
C GLY A 65 0.70 -4.30 -4.38
N GLY A 66 1.86 -3.84 -4.84
CA GLY A 66 2.24 -3.87 -6.26
C GLY A 66 1.74 -2.63 -7.03
N ASP A 67 1.39 -1.57 -6.30
CA ASP A 67 0.61 -0.45 -6.83
C ASP A 67 1.38 0.42 -7.81
N THR A 68 2.70 0.48 -7.70
CA THR A 68 3.58 1.12 -8.69
C THR A 68 3.40 0.44 -10.04
N GLY A 69 3.37 -0.89 -10.05
CA GLY A 69 3.10 -1.70 -11.24
C GLY A 69 1.71 -1.46 -11.84
N ILE A 70 0.70 -1.30 -10.99
CA ILE A 70 -0.69 -1.02 -11.42
C ILE A 70 -0.76 0.32 -12.16
N VAL A 71 -0.19 1.39 -11.59
CA VAL A 71 -0.15 2.70 -12.26
C VAL A 71 0.65 2.62 -13.56
N GLN A 72 1.77 1.90 -13.58
CA GLN A 72 2.55 1.71 -14.80
C GLN A 72 1.74 1.00 -15.90
N ALA A 73 0.94 -0.01 -15.55
CA ALA A 73 0.04 -0.67 -16.50
C ALA A 73 -1.01 0.29 -17.07
N MET A 74 -1.57 1.20 -16.26
CA MET A 74 -2.50 2.22 -16.74
C MET A 74 -1.83 3.14 -17.77
N ILE A 75 -0.61 3.61 -17.47
CA ILE A 75 0.20 4.46 -18.36
C ILE A 75 0.46 3.74 -19.69
N ASP A 76 0.96 2.51 -19.63
CA ASP A 76 1.33 1.72 -20.80
C ASP A 76 0.11 1.42 -21.69
N ALA A 77 -1.05 1.15 -21.07
CA ALA A 77 -2.31 0.92 -21.77
C ALA A 77 -2.99 2.20 -22.25
N LYS A 78 -2.46 3.39 -21.92
CA LYS A 78 -3.11 4.70 -22.12
C LYS A 78 -4.52 4.75 -21.51
N HIS A 79 -4.72 4.01 -20.42
CA HIS A 79 -5.95 4.05 -19.65
C HIS A 79 -6.00 5.40 -18.88
N PRO A 80 -7.14 6.11 -18.89
CA PRO A 80 -7.26 7.36 -18.14
C PRO A 80 -6.98 7.16 -16.65
N PHE A 81 -6.29 8.09 -16.02
CA PHE A 81 -6.17 8.04 -14.57
C PHE A 81 -7.53 8.21 -13.91
N VAL A 82 -7.77 7.39 -12.87
CA VAL A 82 -9.01 7.32 -12.11
C VAL A 82 -8.70 7.28 -10.62
N PRO A 83 -9.69 7.46 -9.73
CA PRO A 83 -9.47 7.30 -8.30
C PRO A 83 -8.85 5.95 -7.94
N PHE A 84 -7.82 5.96 -7.10
CA PHE A 84 -7.05 4.77 -6.75
C PHE A 84 -6.83 4.70 -5.22
N GLY A 85 -7.43 3.70 -4.57
CA GLY A 85 -7.05 3.29 -3.20
C GLY A 85 -5.92 2.26 -3.20
N GLY A 86 -4.75 2.60 -2.65
CA GLY A 86 -3.57 1.73 -2.62
C GLY A 86 -2.84 1.74 -1.27
N GLU A 87 -1.78 0.94 -1.19
CA GLU A 87 -0.85 0.81 -0.09
C GLU A 87 0.19 1.94 -0.08
N THR A 88 1.30 1.72 0.62
CA THR A 88 2.26 2.74 1.04
C THR A 88 3.59 2.64 0.32
N GLU A 89 3.64 1.98 -0.84
CA GLU A 89 4.78 1.98 -1.73
C GLU A 89 5.15 3.41 -2.12
N ASN A 90 6.44 3.70 -2.01
CA ASN A 90 7.00 5.00 -2.35
C ASN A 90 6.77 5.32 -3.83
N GLY A 91 6.87 4.32 -4.73
CA GLY A 91 6.59 4.46 -6.15
C GLY A 91 5.14 4.88 -6.42
N PHE A 92 4.18 4.21 -5.78
CA PHE A 92 2.77 4.58 -5.86
C PHE A 92 2.54 6.02 -5.38
N ARG A 93 3.06 6.38 -4.20
CA ARG A 93 2.88 7.74 -3.67
C ARG A 93 3.57 8.82 -4.52
N LYS A 94 4.73 8.53 -5.14
CA LYS A 94 5.35 9.40 -6.15
C LYS A 94 4.43 9.61 -7.36
N PHE A 95 3.81 8.54 -7.87
CA PHE A 95 2.85 8.66 -8.95
C PHE A 95 1.62 9.47 -8.57
N CYS A 96 1.08 9.26 -7.37
CA CYS A 96 -0.03 10.06 -6.85
C CYS A 96 0.32 11.55 -6.83
N ALA A 97 1.48 11.93 -6.30
CA ALA A 97 1.93 13.32 -6.31
C ALA A 97 2.12 13.87 -7.73
N LYS A 98 2.70 13.09 -8.63
CA LYS A 98 3.00 13.50 -10.01
C LYS A 98 1.74 13.67 -10.88
N PHE A 99 0.83 12.71 -10.80
CA PHE A 99 -0.30 12.56 -11.74
C PHE A 99 -1.65 12.99 -11.13
N ALA A 100 -1.66 13.56 -9.92
CA ALA A 100 -2.86 14.09 -9.27
C ALA A 100 -3.65 15.08 -10.15
N SER A 101 -2.94 15.95 -10.89
CA SER A 101 -3.58 16.94 -11.79
C SER A 101 -4.14 16.32 -13.07
N GLU A 102 -3.73 15.09 -13.39
CA GLU A 102 -4.15 14.33 -14.58
C GLU A 102 -5.26 13.32 -14.26
N GLY A 103 -5.74 13.28 -13.01
CA GLY A 103 -6.88 12.45 -12.59
C GLY A 103 -6.54 11.29 -11.66
N LEU A 104 -5.26 11.06 -11.34
CA LEU A 104 -4.85 10.00 -10.41
C LEU A 104 -5.10 10.44 -8.96
N LYS A 105 -6.37 10.35 -8.55
CA LYS A 105 -6.83 10.76 -7.22
C LYS A 105 -6.66 9.63 -6.23
N CYS A 106 -5.57 9.69 -5.48
CA CYS A 106 -5.18 8.60 -4.59
C CYS A 106 -5.70 8.73 -3.16
N SER A 107 -6.01 7.58 -2.56
CA SER A 107 -5.99 7.36 -1.11
C SER A 107 -4.95 6.28 -0.84
N SER A 108 -3.92 6.57 -0.04
CA SER A 108 -2.84 5.67 0.28
C SER A 108 -2.83 5.38 1.77
N ALA A 109 -2.96 4.11 2.14
CA ALA A 109 -3.03 3.68 3.53
C ALA A 109 -2.35 2.34 3.73
N GLY A 110 -1.66 2.18 4.86
CA GLY A 110 -1.02 0.91 5.20
C GLY A 110 -0.15 1.01 6.44
N THR A 111 0.43 -0.11 6.83
CA THR A 111 1.42 -0.18 7.90
C THR A 111 2.75 -0.65 7.36
N GLY A 112 3.80 0.14 7.56
CA GLY A 112 5.13 -0.16 7.04
C GLY A 112 5.77 -1.41 7.68
N PRO A 113 6.72 -2.09 7.00
CA PRO A 113 7.35 -3.34 7.46
C PRO A 113 7.98 -3.32 8.87
N ALA A 114 8.27 -2.14 9.44
CA ALA A 114 8.81 -2.02 10.79
C ALA A 114 7.92 -2.62 11.91
N GLN A 115 6.71 -3.11 11.60
CA GLN A 115 5.90 -3.91 12.54
C GLN A 115 6.67 -5.10 13.11
N VAL A 116 7.64 -5.66 12.37
CA VAL A 116 8.50 -6.74 12.88
C VAL A 116 9.28 -6.32 14.12
N ALA A 117 9.73 -5.06 14.19
CA ALA A 117 10.44 -4.56 15.36
C ALA A 117 9.51 -4.42 16.58
N VAL A 118 8.22 -4.10 16.37
CA VAL A 118 7.21 -4.15 17.43
C VAL A 118 7.06 -5.59 17.92
N ALA A 119 6.90 -6.54 17.00
CA ALA A 119 6.72 -7.95 17.35
C ALA A 119 7.90 -8.50 18.16
N ILE A 120 9.14 -8.19 17.77
CA ILE A 120 10.35 -8.58 18.51
C ILE A 120 10.36 -7.97 19.91
N LYS A 121 10.07 -6.67 20.05
CA LYS A 121 9.99 -6.03 21.37
C LYS A 121 8.91 -6.65 22.25
N THR A 122 7.73 -6.94 21.70
CA THR A 122 6.64 -7.62 22.42
C THR A 122 7.08 -9.02 22.87
N ALA A 123 7.78 -9.77 22.03
CA ALA A 123 8.30 -11.09 22.38
C ALA A 123 9.33 -11.02 23.51
N ILE A 124 10.27 -10.05 23.46
CA ILE A 124 11.26 -9.84 24.54
C ILE A 124 10.55 -9.50 25.86
N ALA A 125 9.60 -8.56 25.84
CA ALA A 125 8.85 -8.19 27.05
C ALA A 125 8.11 -9.39 27.65
N ALA A 126 7.51 -10.25 26.82
CA ALA A 126 6.86 -11.48 27.27
C ALA A 126 7.86 -12.48 27.88
N LEU A 127 9.04 -12.65 27.28
CA LEU A 127 10.11 -13.52 27.82
C LEU A 127 10.67 -13.02 29.15
N GLU A 128 10.68 -11.70 29.37
CA GLU A 128 11.06 -11.07 30.64
C GLU A 128 9.96 -11.15 31.72
N GLY A 129 8.82 -11.78 31.42
CA GLY A 129 7.70 -11.94 32.34
C GLY A 129 6.80 -10.71 32.48
N GLN A 130 6.92 -9.74 31.56
CA GLN A 130 6.02 -8.58 31.52
C GLN A 130 4.65 -8.98 30.97
N VAL A 131 3.59 -8.34 31.46
CA VAL A 131 2.24 -8.52 30.91
C VAL A 131 2.15 -7.81 29.57
N VAL A 132 1.91 -8.58 28.50
CA VAL A 132 1.72 -8.05 27.14
C VAL A 132 0.26 -8.14 26.70
N PRO A 133 -0.24 -7.19 25.89
CA PRO A 133 -1.60 -7.25 25.36
C PRO A 133 -1.75 -8.42 24.38
N GLN A 134 -2.95 -8.99 24.31
CA GLN A 134 -3.28 -10.05 23.33
C GLN A 134 -3.31 -9.55 21.88
N ALA A 135 -3.51 -8.25 21.68
CA ALA A 135 -3.50 -7.63 20.35
C ALA A 135 -2.83 -6.25 20.43
N VAL A 136 -1.96 -5.97 19.44
CA VAL A 136 -1.32 -4.67 19.27
C VAL A 136 -1.82 -4.08 17.95
N LYS A 137 -2.49 -2.93 18.03
CA LYS A 137 -2.96 -2.19 16.84
C LYS A 137 -2.00 -1.04 16.57
N LEU A 138 -1.37 -1.08 15.42
CA LEU A 138 -0.45 -0.03 14.98
C LEU A 138 -1.20 1.01 14.15
N PRO A 139 -0.82 2.30 14.23
CA PRO A 139 -1.43 3.33 13.40
C PRO A 139 -1.13 3.06 11.91
N LEU A 140 -2.10 3.36 11.06
CA LEU A 140 -1.90 3.37 9.62
C LEU A 140 -1.20 4.67 9.21
N ALA A 141 -0.26 4.58 8.28
CA ALA A 141 0.25 5.74 7.55
C ALA A 141 -0.73 6.06 6.41
N ILE A 142 -1.59 7.05 6.63
CA ILE A 142 -2.65 7.43 5.68
C ILE A 142 -2.35 8.80 5.09
N VAL A 143 -2.51 8.92 3.77
CA VAL A 143 -2.53 10.21 3.06
C VAL A 143 -3.47 10.11 1.87
N GLU A 144 -4.17 11.19 1.55
CA GLU A 144 -5.11 11.26 0.45
C GLU A 144 -4.87 12.53 -0.37
N ASP A 145 -5.21 12.51 -1.66
CA ASP A 145 -5.19 13.70 -2.52
C ASP A 145 -6.03 14.83 -1.87
N PRO A 146 -5.55 16.08 -1.86
CA PRO A 146 -4.34 16.61 -2.51
C PRO A 146 -3.12 16.74 -1.55
N ASN A 147 -3.06 15.95 -0.48
CA ASN A 147 -2.18 16.24 0.67
C ASN A 147 -0.82 15.53 0.66
N PHE A 148 -0.42 14.87 -0.44
CA PHE A 148 0.87 14.18 -0.53
C PHE A 148 2.04 15.17 -0.45
N LYS A 149 2.93 14.99 0.53
CA LYS A 149 4.11 15.84 0.74
C LYS A 149 5.42 15.11 0.50
N GLU A 150 6.31 15.77 -0.23
CA GLU A 150 7.69 15.33 -0.44
C GLU A 150 8.46 15.30 0.88
N GLY A 151 9.22 14.23 1.12
CA GLY A 151 10.03 14.04 2.32
C GLY A 151 9.25 13.60 3.57
N GLU A 152 7.92 13.49 3.47
CA GLU A 152 7.03 13.02 4.55
C GLU A 152 6.24 11.79 4.08
N ASP A 153 5.49 11.94 2.99
CA ASP A 153 4.64 10.88 2.46
C ASP A 153 5.31 10.05 1.38
N TYR A 154 6.21 10.66 0.62
CA TYR A 154 7.02 10.01 -0.41
C TYR A 154 8.42 10.63 -0.44
N PHE A 155 9.39 9.86 -0.90
CA PHE A 155 10.81 10.18 -0.84
C PHE A 155 11.41 10.01 -2.25
N PRO A 156 11.61 11.11 -3.01
CA PRO A 156 12.09 11.07 -4.40
C PRO A 156 13.38 10.27 -4.59
N ASP A 157 14.33 10.45 -3.67
CA ASP A 157 15.67 9.84 -3.73
C ASP A 157 15.70 8.38 -3.24
N GLN A 158 14.58 7.83 -2.77
CA GLN A 158 14.48 6.45 -2.30
C GLN A 158 13.87 5.55 -3.37
N SER A 159 14.14 4.24 -3.28
CA SER A 159 13.56 3.24 -4.18
C SER A 159 12.03 3.30 -4.19
N ASP A 160 11.44 2.99 -5.33
CA ASP A 160 9.98 2.88 -5.47
C ASP A 160 9.41 1.73 -4.63
N ASN A 161 10.21 0.69 -4.41
CA ASN A 161 9.86 -0.48 -3.58
C ASN A 161 9.96 -0.21 -2.07
N PHE A 162 10.36 0.99 -1.65
CA PHE A 162 10.35 1.36 -0.25
C PHE A 162 8.91 1.54 0.23
N PHE A 163 8.52 0.89 1.33
CA PHE A 163 7.23 1.14 1.97
C PHE A 163 7.39 2.21 3.04
N VAL A 164 6.53 3.23 3.05
CA VAL A 164 6.56 4.28 4.07
C VAL A 164 5.78 3.87 5.33
N GLY A 165 5.79 4.71 6.37
CA GLY A 165 5.07 4.40 7.62
C GLY A 165 5.80 3.43 8.55
N ASN A 166 7.13 3.54 8.66
CA ASN A 166 7.98 2.67 9.49
C ASN A 166 8.25 3.18 10.91
N SER A 167 7.62 4.29 11.32
CA SER A 167 7.80 4.89 12.64
C SER A 167 6.58 4.61 13.52
N PHE A 168 6.81 4.03 14.69
CA PHE A 168 5.82 3.77 15.74
C PHE A 168 6.31 4.35 17.08
N PRO A 169 6.20 5.67 17.30
CA PRO A 169 6.79 6.33 18.46
C PRO A 169 6.28 5.82 19.80
N THR A 170 5.01 5.42 19.88
CA THR A 170 4.40 4.82 21.08
C THR A 170 5.02 3.46 21.43
N CYS A 171 5.67 2.79 20.49
CA CYS A 171 6.43 1.55 20.67
C CYS A 171 7.94 1.79 20.78
N GLY A 172 8.38 3.05 20.86
CA GLY A 172 9.79 3.45 20.87
C GLY A 172 10.52 3.05 19.60
N ILE A 173 9.83 3.06 18.46
CA ILE A 173 10.39 2.78 17.13
C ILE A 173 10.28 4.07 16.34
N ASN A 174 11.41 4.73 16.08
CA ASN A 174 11.45 6.09 15.51
C ASN A 174 12.33 6.16 14.27
N PHE A 175 12.37 5.10 13.47
CA PHE A 175 13.20 5.09 12.27
C PHE A 175 12.66 6.05 11.22
N THR A 176 13.52 6.93 10.73
CA THR A 176 13.28 7.71 9.52
C THR A 176 13.53 6.86 8.26
N ALA A 177 12.94 7.24 7.13
CA ALA A 177 13.20 6.57 5.86
C ALA A 177 14.71 6.61 5.51
N GLN A 178 15.36 7.73 5.77
CA GLN A 178 16.78 7.95 5.52
C GLN A 178 17.66 7.04 6.39
N GLU A 179 17.32 6.85 7.66
CA GLU A 179 18.07 5.95 8.55
C GLU A 179 17.96 4.49 8.11
N ILE A 180 16.79 4.05 7.65
CA ILE A 180 16.57 2.68 7.16
C ILE A 180 17.36 2.46 5.87
N MET A 181 17.19 3.35 4.90
CA MET A 181 17.77 3.19 3.56
C MET A 181 19.26 3.54 3.50
N GLY A 182 19.77 4.27 4.50
CA GLY A 182 21.19 4.57 4.65
C GLY A 182 22.03 3.44 5.24
N GLN A 183 21.43 2.33 5.67
CA GLN A 183 22.17 1.18 6.18
C GLN A 183 22.83 0.38 5.05
N SER A 184 24.04 -0.07 5.33
CA SER A 184 24.84 -0.95 4.49
C SER A 184 25.14 -2.26 5.24
N LYS A 185 25.68 -3.27 4.56
CA LYS A 185 26.09 -4.52 5.22
C LYS A 185 27.17 -4.29 6.28
N GLU A 186 27.93 -3.21 6.17
CA GLU A 186 28.99 -2.80 7.08
C GLU A 186 28.44 -2.26 8.42
N ASN A 187 27.14 -1.99 8.52
CA ASN A 187 26.48 -1.51 9.75
C ASN A 187 26.01 -2.63 10.69
N GLN A 188 26.33 -3.90 10.41
CA GLN A 188 25.98 -5.07 11.23
C GLN A 188 26.91 -5.28 12.44
#